data_AF-A0A4D7AM02-F1
#
_entry.id   AF-A0A4D7AM02-F1
#
_cell.length_a   1.000
_cell.length_b   1.000
_cell.length_c   1.000
_cell.angle_alpha   90.00
_cell.angle_beta   90.00
_cell.angle_gamma   90.00
#
_symmetry.space_group_name_H-M   'P 1'
#
loop_
_entity.id
_entity.type
_entity.pdbx_description
1 polymer ?
#
loop_
_entity_poly.entity_id
_entity_poly.type
_entity_poly.pdbx_seq_one_letter_code
_entity_poly.pdbx_strand_id
1 'polypeptide(L)'
;MELTFHAAAPAERLYIARQSTQIEGQTGSIGHLRADMGEDGKGFFPKWTSHRENLDTEDFQQEFEEVLEALVGDEQYGGFLKSRDAMRDFCRGHQESGYDSGFAFGFRADTAQYAYLIRLHPYKGEENLFLYCYRRDWLDRHMEQAEKGIRFIDPHYKELFRIPDGGQIRILREGCAPIDRTCRYIDDCHVEVGNGWDSLFHICQFAEQMERCHNTVLPLTPPLPEKCFAILPSSGELIVIERYKPGYQVSPMAHFKGKTPQQTADVLNGDMGVTRAQAAAMLAGVTQGWTSPAADPNRYNERGRPVKPRRHERGGSR
;
A
#
# COMPACT_ATOMS: atom_id res chain seq x y z
N MET A 1 -30.59 -9.52 -6.52
CA MET A 1 -29.69 -8.53 -5.90
C MET A 1 -28.80 -7.91 -6.97
N GLU A 2 -28.49 -6.61 -6.88
CA GLU A 2 -27.47 -5.96 -7.72
C GLU A 2 -26.11 -6.07 -7.04
N LEU A 3 -25.16 -6.75 -7.69
CA LEU A 3 -23.81 -6.98 -7.19
C LEU A 3 -22.82 -6.44 -8.21
N THR A 4 -22.00 -5.47 -7.82
CA THR A 4 -20.87 -5.02 -8.65
C THR A 4 -19.64 -5.83 -8.29
N PHE A 5 -18.85 -6.25 -9.28
CA PHE A 5 -17.68 -7.09 -9.06
C PHE A 5 -16.49 -6.60 -9.91
N HIS A 6 -15.31 -6.45 -9.29
CA HIS A 6 -14.09 -6.04 -9.98
C HIS A 6 -12.82 -6.59 -9.31
N ALA A 7 -11.73 -6.58 -10.05
CA ALA A 7 -10.40 -6.87 -9.51
C ALA A 7 -10.01 -5.82 -8.46
N ALA A 8 -9.61 -6.25 -7.27
CA ALA A 8 -9.27 -5.35 -6.17
C ALA A 8 -8.05 -4.49 -6.53
N ALA A 9 -8.20 -3.18 -6.40
CA ALA A 9 -7.11 -2.22 -6.54
C ALA A 9 -6.05 -2.43 -5.45
N PRO A 10 -4.79 -1.97 -5.65
CA PRO A 10 -3.73 -2.15 -4.66
C PRO A 10 -4.09 -1.66 -3.25
N ALA A 11 -4.83 -0.56 -3.12
CA ALA A 11 -5.29 -0.05 -1.82
C ALA A 11 -6.36 -0.95 -1.18
N GLU A 12 -7.29 -1.49 -1.97
CA GLU A 12 -8.35 -2.40 -1.51
C GLU A 12 -7.76 -3.74 -1.01
N ARG A 13 -6.65 -4.19 -1.62
CA ARG A 13 -5.95 -5.43 -1.21
C ARG A 13 -5.47 -5.40 0.25
N LEU A 14 -5.27 -4.22 0.84
CA LEU A 14 -4.92 -4.07 2.25
C LEU A 14 -6.03 -4.58 3.18
N TYR A 15 -7.28 -4.62 2.71
CA TYR A 15 -8.46 -5.08 3.46
C TYR A 15 -8.84 -6.52 3.12
N ILE A 16 -8.06 -7.22 2.30
CA ILE A 16 -8.20 -8.67 2.04
C ILE A 16 -7.34 -9.47 3.05
N ALA A 17 -7.40 -9.08 4.31
CA ALA A 17 -6.67 -9.67 5.42
C ALA A 17 -7.35 -9.31 6.75
N ARG A 18 -7.02 -10.03 7.81
CA ARG A 18 -7.43 -9.64 9.16
C ARG A 18 -6.81 -8.30 9.53
N GLN A 19 -7.63 -7.40 10.05
CA GLN A 19 -7.23 -6.06 10.44
C GLN A 19 -7.00 -5.98 11.95
N SER A 20 -6.40 -4.89 12.41
CA SER A 20 -6.35 -4.56 13.83
C SER A 20 -7.73 -4.11 14.32
N THR A 21 -7.97 -4.17 15.63
CA THR A 21 -9.22 -3.69 16.24
C THR A 21 -9.55 -2.24 15.86
N GLN A 22 -8.53 -1.39 15.67
CA GLN A 22 -8.73 0.01 15.31
C GLN A 22 -9.23 0.16 13.88
N ILE A 23 -8.59 -0.53 12.93
CA ILE A 23 -9.02 -0.50 11.52
C ILE A 23 -10.38 -1.18 11.37
N GLU A 24 -10.64 -2.29 12.08
CA GLU A 24 -11.95 -2.96 12.10
C GLU A 24 -13.05 -2.00 12.56
N GLY A 25 -12.77 -1.20 13.59
CA GLY A 25 -13.68 -0.15 14.08
C GLY A 25 -13.95 0.95 13.03
N GLN A 26 -12.91 1.40 12.31
CA GLN A 26 -13.01 2.46 11.31
C GLN A 26 -13.75 2.04 10.03
N THR A 27 -13.57 0.77 9.64
CA THR A 27 -14.08 0.20 8.39
C THR A 27 -15.41 -0.53 8.54
N GLY A 28 -15.91 -0.70 9.77
CA GLY A 28 -17.13 -1.46 10.03
C GLY A 28 -16.98 -2.91 9.62
N SER A 29 -15.83 -3.52 9.98
CA SER A 29 -15.55 -4.93 9.73
C SER A 29 -16.56 -5.79 10.47
N ILE A 30 -17.36 -6.55 9.74
CA ILE A 30 -18.44 -7.37 10.28
C ILE A 30 -17.89 -8.74 10.68
N GLY A 31 -17.14 -9.35 9.79
CA GLY A 31 -16.56 -10.68 9.96
C GLY A 31 -15.86 -11.15 8.72
N HIS A 32 -15.43 -12.40 8.73
CA HIS A 32 -14.91 -13.04 7.53
C HIS A 32 -15.33 -14.50 7.43
N LEU A 33 -15.42 -14.95 6.19
CA LEU A 33 -15.55 -16.35 5.82
C LEU A 33 -14.19 -16.87 5.35
N ARG A 34 -13.81 -18.03 5.88
CA ARG A 34 -12.77 -18.88 5.28
C ARG A 34 -13.45 -20.10 4.70
N ALA A 35 -13.12 -20.49 3.48
CA ALA A 35 -13.61 -21.73 2.90
C ALA A 35 -12.49 -22.56 2.26
N ASP A 36 -12.70 -23.87 2.34
CA ASP A 36 -11.86 -24.91 1.78
C ASP A 36 -12.61 -25.69 0.70
N MET A 37 -11.91 -26.17 -0.33
CA MET A 37 -12.53 -26.94 -1.41
C MET A 37 -12.31 -28.46 -1.33
N GLY A 38 -11.72 -28.94 -0.24
CA GLY A 38 -11.42 -30.34 0.00
C GLY A 38 -10.28 -30.87 -0.87
N GLU A 39 -9.81 -32.07 -0.54
CA GLU A 39 -8.73 -32.73 -1.30
C GLU A 39 -9.09 -32.91 -2.79
N ASP A 40 -10.34 -33.31 -3.06
CA ASP A 40 -10.85 -33.52 -4.42
C ASP A 40 -11.20 -32.22 -5.17
N GLY A 41 -11.17 -31.08 -4.48
CA GLY A 41 -11.45 -29.75 -5.04
C GLY A 41 -12.92 -29.51 -5.40
N LYS A 42 -13.85 -30.36 -4.93
CA LYS A 42 -15.29 -30.28 -5.22
C LYS A 42 -16.14 -29.91 -4.01
N GLY A 43 -15.55 -29.94 -2.81
CA GLY A 43 -16.22 -29.51 -1.60
C GLY A 43 -16.30 -27.98 -1.50
N PHE A 44 -17.13 -27.51 -0.56
CA PHE A 44 -17.12 -26.13 -0.08
C PHE A 44 -17.40 -26.16 1.42
N PHE A 45 -16.37 -25.91 2.23
CA PHE A 45 -16.43 -26.01 3.68
C PHE A 45 -16.26 -24.62 4.31
N PRO A 46 -17.34 -23.81 4.35
CA PRO A 46 -17.29 -22.45 4.88
C PRO A 46 -17.19 -22.46 6.42
N LYS A 47 -16.37 -21.55 6.94
CA LYS A 47 -16.28 -21.22 8.36
C LYS A 47 -16.39 -19.71 8.52
N TRP A 48 -17.45 -19.26 9.20
CA TRP A 48 -17.67 -17.86 9.55
C TRP A 48 -16.94 -17.49 10.84
N THR A 49 -16.48 -16.25 10.93
CA THR A 49 -15.97 -15.64 12.16
C THR A 49 -16.44 -14.20 12.23
N SER A 50 -17.29 -13.91 13.22
CA SER A 50 -17.74 -12.56 13.53
C SER A 50 -16.60 -11.75 14.14
N HIS A 51 -16.43 -10.51 13.69
CA HIS A 51 -15.52 -9.53 14.31
C HIS A 51 -16.29 -8.59 15.24
N ARG A 52 -17.56 -8.33 14.92
CA ARG A 52 -18.38 -7.36 15.63
C ARG A 52 -19.85 -7.78 15.63
N GLU A 53 -20.26 -8.40 16.73
CA GLU A 53 -21.60 -9.01 16.87
C GLU A 53 -22.75 -8.03 16.59
N ASN A 54 -22.58 -6.74 16.89
CA ASN A 54 -23.64 -5.75 16.65
C ASN A 54 -23.82 -5.35 15.17
N LEU A 55 -22.85 -5.68 14.29
CA LEU A 55 -22.99 -5.52 12.84
C LEU A 55 -23.35 -6.84 12.16
N ASP A 56 -23.15 -7.95 12.85
CA ASP A 56 -23.43 -9.31 12.38
C ASP A 56 -24.90 -9.67 12.57
N THR A 57 -25.77 -8.87 11.93
CA THR A 57 -27.22 -8.94 12.07
C THR A 57 -27.84 -10.02 11.17
N GLU A 58 -29.07 -10.45 11.47
CA GLU A 58 -29.82 -11.38 10.62
C GLU A 58 -29.97 -10.87 9.17
N ASP A 59 -30.28 -9.58 8.98
CA ASP A 59 -30.39 -8.96 7.66
C ASP A 59 -29.08 -9.06 6.86
N PHE A 60 -27.95 -8.81 7.52
CA PHE A 60 -26.63 -8.97 6.93
C PHE A 60 -26.37 -10.44 6.54
N GLN A 61 -26.69 -11.38 7.43
CA GLN A 61 -26.47 -12.81 7.17
C GLN A 61 -27.29 -13.30 5.98
N GLN A 62 -28.54 -12.85 5.86
CA GLN A 62 -29.38 -13.15 4.70
C GLN A 62 -28.78 -12.59 3.40
N GLU A 63 -28.38 -11.32 3.39
CA GLU A 63 -27.74 -10.72 2.21
C GLU A 63 -26.41 -11.41 1.86
N PHE A 64 -25.63 -11.79 2.88
CA PHE A 64 -24.38 -12.50 2.70
C PHE A 64 -24.56 -13.90 2.09
N GLU A 65 -25.61 -14.63 2.49
CA GLU A 65 -25.97 -15.91 1.89
C GLU A 65 -26.32 -15.74 0.40
N GLU A 66 -27.12 -14.74 0.04
CA GLU A 66 -27.43 -14.42 -1.37
C GLU A 66 -26.16 -14.10 -2.19
N VAL A 67 -25.20 -13.37 -1.61
CA VAL A 67 -23.91 -13.09 -2.24
C VAL A 67 -23.10 -14.37 -2.46
N LEU A 68 -23.03 -15.25 -1.46
CA LEU A 68 -22.32 -16.52 -1.60
C LEU A 68 -22.98 -17.41 -2.66
N GLU A 69 -24.29 -17.53 -2.65
CA GLU A 69 -25.04 -18.29 -3.67
C GLU A 69 -24.77 -17.75 -5.08
N ALA A 70 -24.74 -16.42 -5.25
CA ALA A 70 -24.41 -15.80 -6.53
C ALA A 70 -22.97 -16.14 -6.98
N LEU A 71 -21.98 -16.05 -6.09
CA LEU A 71 -20.58 -16.35 -6.42
C LEU A 71 -20.33 -17.86 -6.67
N VAL A 72 -21.17 -18.73 -6.13
CA VAL A 72 -21.12 -20.19 -6.34
C VAL A 72 -21.85 -20.61 -7.61
N GLY A 73 -23.10 -20.17 -7.79
CA GLY A 73 -24.04 -20.76 -8.75
C GLY A 73 -24.36 -19.90 -9.97
N ASP A 74 -24.15 -18.58 -9.91
CA ASP A 74 -24.54 -17.68 -10.97
C ASP A 74 -23.41 -17.51 -12.01
N GLU A 75 -23.68 -17.93 -13.24
CA GLU A 75 -22.74 -17.79 -14.37
C GLU A 75 -22.45 -16.32 -14.69
N GLN A 76 -23.35 -15.37 -14.34
CA GLN A 76 -23.11 -13.94 -14.50
C GLN A 76 -21.87 -13.46 -13.75
N TYR A 77 -21.61 -14.03 -12.56
CA TYR A 77 -20.45 -13.72 -11.73
C TYR A 77 -19.35 -14.78 -11.86
N GLY A 78 -19.48 -15.69 -12.83
CA GLY A 78 -18.50 -16.72 -13.18
C GLY A 78 -18.62 -18.05 -12.43
N GLY A 79 -19.48 -18.15 -11.41
CA GLY A 79 -19.67 -19.38 -10.62
C GLY A 79 -18.35 -19.99 -10.11
N PHE A 80 -17.38 -19.13 -9.79
CA PHE A 80 -15.99 -19.56 -9.56
C PHE A 80 -15.78 -20.26 -8.21
N LEU A 81 -16.77 -20.21 -7.32
CA LEU A 81 -16.73 -20.92 -6.04
C LEU A 81 -17.29 -22.35 -6.09
N LYS A 82 -17.81 -22.82 -7.23
CA LYS A 82 -18.37 -24.18 -7.34
C LYS A 82 -17.34 -25.32 -7.24
N SER A 83 -16.08 -25.03 -7.56
CA SER A 83 -14.98 -25.99 -7.45
C SER A 83 -13.62 -25.28 -7.56
N ARG A 84 -12.55 -25.95 -7.15
CA ARG A 84 -11.18 -25.43 -7.29
C ARG A 84 -10.77 -25.25 -8.74
N ASP A 85 -11.25 -26.12 -9.63
CA ASP A 85 -11.00 -25.99 -11.07
C ASP A 85 -11.69 -24.74 -11.64
N ALA A 86 -12.95 -24.48 -11.25
CA ALA A 86 -13.64 -23.25 -11.65
C ALA A 86 -12.95 -22.00 -11.12
N MET A 87 -12.51 -22.03 -9.85
CA MET A 87 -11.73 -20.95 -9.24
C MET A 87 -10.42 -20.70 -10.02
N ARG A 88 -9.70 -21.76 -10.37
CA ARG A 88 -8.45 -21.67 -11.14
C ARG A 88 -8.68 -21.08 -12.52
N ASP A 89 -9.72 -21.54 -13.22
CA ASP A 89 -10.01 -21.07 -14.58
C ASP A 89 -10.45 -19.60 -14.56
N PHE A 90 -11.24 -19.20 -13.55
CA PHE A 90 -11.59 -17.82 -13.30
C PHE A 90 -10.36 -16.94 -13.03
N CYS A 91 -9.47 -17.37 -12.13
CA CYS A 91 -8.23 -16.64 -11.84
C CYS A 91 -7.30 -16.55 -13.06
N ARG A 92 -7.26 -17.60 -13.91
CA ARG A 92 -6.51 -17.57 -15.17
C ARG A 92 -7.02 -16.48 -16.12
N GLY A 93 -8.32 -16.22 -16.13
CA GLY A 93 -8.93 -15.14 -16.89
C GLY A 93 -8.68 -13.74 -16.34
N HIS A 94 -8.31 -13.63 -15.06
CA HIS A 94 -8.18 -12.35 -14.33
C HIS A 94 -6.75 -12.15 -13.79
N GLN A 95 -5.74 -12.23 -14.66
CA GLN A 95 -4.34 -12.09 -14.25
C GLN A 95 -4.00 -10.71 -13.68
N GLU A 96 -4.76 -9.68 -14.03
CA GLU A 96 -4.66 -8.33 -13.47
C GLU A 96 -4.98 -8.25 -11.97
N SER A 97 -5.79 -9.21 -11.48
CA SER A 97 -6.11 -9.37 -10.06
C SER A 97 -4.99 -10.08 -9.27
N GLY A 98 -4.07 -10.74 -9.98
CA GLY A 98 -2.98 -11.50 -9.37
C GLY A 98 -2.04 -10.66 -8.50
N TYR A 99 -1.63 -11.23 -7.37
CA TYR A 99 -0.55 -10.74 -6.51
C TYR A 99 0.15 -11.92 -5.84
N ASP A 100 1.12 -11.63 -4.96
CA ASP A 100 1.93 -12.67 -4.30
C ASP A 100 2.56 -13.63 -5.32
N SER A 101 3.27 -13.05 -6.30
CA SER A 101 3.89 -13.77 -7.43
C SER A 101 2.90 -14.60 -8.28
N GLY A 102 1.62 -14.25 -8.27
CA GLY A 102 0.57 -14.91 -9.05
C GLY A 102 -0.11 -16.10 -8.34
N PHE A 103 0.18 -16.31 -7.05
CA PHE A 103 -0.44 -17.37 -6.25
C PHE A 103 -1.68 -16.94 -5.46
N ALA A 104 -1.98 -15.64 -5.46
CA ALA A 104 -3.17 -15.07 -4.84
C ALA A 104 -3.88 -14.11 -5.80
N PHE A 105 -5.21 -14.05 -5.72
CA PHE A 105 -6.03 -13.14 -6.51
C PHE A 105 -6.98 -12.39 -5.58
N GLY A 106 -7.15 -11.09 -5.84
CA GLY A 106 -7.91 -10.18 -4.99
C GLY A 106 -9.08 -9.57 -5.74
N PHE A 107 -10.29 -9.68 -5.19
CA PHE A 107 -11.48 -9.10 -5.79
C PHE A 107 -12.28 -8.31 -4.76
N ARG A 108 -13.10 -7.40 -5.27
CA ARG A 108 -14.10 -6.69 -4.48
C ARG A 108 -15.46 -6.93 -5.11
N ALA A 109 -16.42 -7.29 -4.29
CA ALA A 109 -17.82 -7.31 -4.65
C ALA A 109 -18.58 -6.34 -3.73
N ASP A 110 -19.48 -5.53 -4.28
CA ASP A 110 -20.29 -4.60 -3.50
C ASP A 110 -21.78 -4.81 -3.75
N THR A 111 -22.54 -4.71 -2.68
CA THR A 111 -23.99 -4.49 -2.71
C THR A 111 -24.29 -3.03 -2.36
N ALA A 112 -25.56 -2.70 -2.13
CA ALA A 112 -25.92 -1.36 -1.69
C ALA A 112 -25.31 -1.00 -0.32
N GLN A 113 -25.22 -1.97 0.61
CA GLN A 113 -24.86 -1.72 2.01
C GLN A 113 -23.48 -2.27 2.40
N TYR A 114 -23.00 -3.32 1.72
CA TYR A 114 -21.82 -4.05 2.12
C TYR A 114 -20.78 -4.15 1.01
N ALA A 115 -19.53 -4.29 1.44
CA ALA A 115 -18.37 -4.55 0.60
C ALA A 115 -17.73 -5.86 1.03
N TYR A 116 -17.42 -6.71 0.05
CA TYR A 116 -16.88 -8.05 0.22
C TYR A 116 -15.52 -8.14 -0.45
N LEU A 117 -14.48 -8.28 0.35
CA LEU A 117 -13.09 -8.30 -0.09
C LEU A 117 -12.60 -9.74 -0.12
N ILE A 118 -12.34 -10.24 -1.32
CA ILE A 118 -12.19 -11.67 -1.61
C ILE A 118 -10.73 -11.98 -1.95
N ARG A 119 -10.15 -12.95 -1.23
CA ARG A 119 -8.86 -13.59 -1.58
C ARG A 119 -9.11 -14.99 -2.10
N LEU A 120 -8.55 -15.28 -3.27
CA LEU A 120 -8.53 -16.62 -3.84
C LEU A 120 -7.11 -17.16 -3.89
N HIS A 121 -6.96 -18.43 -3.47
CA HIS A 121 -5.76 -19.23 -3.59
C HIS A 121 -6.08 -20.48 -4.43
N PRO A 122 -6.18 -20.35 -5.78
CA PRO A 122 -6.66 -21.43 -6.65
C PRO A 122 -5.73 -22.64 -6.71
N TYR A 123 -4.47 -22.49 -6.29
CA TYR A 123 -3.45 -23.54 -6.37
C TYR A 123 -3.16 -24.24 -5.05
N LYS A 124 -3.76 -23.78 -3.94
CA LYS A 124 -3.58 -24.43 -2.64
C LYS A 124 -4.48 -25.66 -2.52
N GLY A 125 -3.99 -26.65 -1.75
CA GLY A 125 -4.78 -27.81 -1.37
C GLY A 125 -5.92 -27.43 -0.42
N GLU A 126 -5.65 -26.46 0.46
CA GLU A 126 -6.56 -25.96 1.47
C GLU A 126 -6.58 -24.42 1.56
N GLU A 127 -7.54 -23.86 2.30
CA GLU A 127 -7.70 -22.40 2.53
C GLU A 127 -7.84 -21.60 1.21
N ASN A 128 -8.63 -22.14 0.29
CA ASN A 128 -8.76 -21.58 -1.05
C ASN A 128 -9.44 -20.21 -1.10
N LEU A 129 -10.30 -19.90 -0.13
CA LEU A 129 -11.09 -18.66 -0.08
C LEU A 129 -10.97 -17.97 1.27
N PHE A 130 -10.73 -16.66 1.24
CA PHE A 130 -11.05 -15.75 2.33
C PHE A 130 -11.97 -14.65 1.79
N LEU A 131 -13.03 -14.32 2.52
CA LEU A 131 -13.98 -13.27 2.16
C LEU A 131 -14.23 -12.41 3.39
N TYR A 132 -13.77 -11.16 3.36
CA TYR A 132 -13.88 -10.19 4.44
C TYR A 132 -15.05 -9.25 4.18
N CYS A 133 -15.97 -9.14 5.14
CA CYS A 133 -17.22 -8.39 5.01
C CYS A 133 -17.14 -7.07 5.77
N TYR A 134 -17.49 -5.97 5.09
CA TYR A 134 -17.45 -4.63 5.65
C TYR A 134 -18.75 -3.87 5.37
N ARG A 135 -19.04 -2.88 6.20
CA ARG A 135 -19.96 -1.79 5.85
C ARG A 135 -19.35 -0.95 4.73
N ARG A 136 -20.01 -0.91 3.58
CA ARG A 136 -19.47 -0.27 2.37
C ARG A 136 -19.16 1.21 2.61
N ASP A 137 -20.13 1.93 3.19
CA ASP A 137 -20.02 3.35 3.51
C ASP A 137 -18.87 3.68 4.46
N TRP A 138 -18.56 2.78 5.39
CA TRP A 138 -17.46 2.97 6.34
C TRP A 138 -16.11 2.66 5.72
N LEU A 139 -16.01 1.54 4.99
CA LEU A 139 -14.80 1.14 4.29
C LEU A 139 -14.39 2.18 3.26
N ASP A 140 -15.32 2.61 2.38
CA ASP A 140 -15.03 3.58 1.32
C ASP A 140 -14.58 4.92 1.89
N ARG A 141 -15.29 5.43 2.92
CA ARG A 141 -14.88 6.65 3.63
C ARG A 141 -13.48 6.51 4.24
N HIS A 142 -13.17 5.38 4.88
CA HIS A 142 -11.86 5.15 5.48
C HIS A 142 -10.76 5.09 4.43
N MET A 143 -10.97 4.39 3.31
CA MET A 143 -10.01 4.36 2.19
C MET A 143 -9.80 5.75 1.58
N GLU A 144 -10.87 6.53 1.38
CA GLU A 144 -10.77 7.92 0.90
C GLU A 144 -9.93 8.79 1.85
N GLN A 145 -10.07 8.61 3.17
CA GLN A 145 -9.21 9.32 4.12
C GLN A 145 -7.75 8.82 4.05
N ALA A 146 -7.56 7.51 3.93
CA ALA A 146 -6.24 6.88 3.83
C ALA A 146 -5.46 7.32 2.58
N GLU A 147 -6.14 7.67 1.49
CA GLU A 147 -5.52 8.24 0.26
C GLU A 147 -4.77 9.55 0.52
N LYS A 148 -5.13 10.30 1.58
CA LYS A 148 -4.39 11.51 2.00
C LYS A 148 -2.99 11.21 2.54
N GLY A 149 -2.71 9.94 2.81
CA GLY A 149 -1.44 9.44 3.32
C GLY A 149 -1.26 9.62 4.83
N ILE A 150 -0.47 8.73 5.40
CA ILE A 150 -0.07 8.71 6.80
C ILE A 150 0.97 9.80 7.03
N ARG A 151 0.67 10.72 7.95
CA ARG A 151 1.50 11.87 8.26
C ARG A 151 2.55 11.54 9.33
N PHE A 152 3.81 11.83 9.04
CA PHE A 152 4.89 11.79 10.03
C PHE A 152 5.34 13.22 10.36
N ILE A 153 5.47 13.51 11.66
CA ILE A 153 5.80 14.84 12.19
C ILE A 153 7.02 14.78 13.09
N ASP A 154 7.61 15.94 13.36
CA ASP A 154 8.47 16.13 14.53
C ASP A 154 7.64 16.46 15.79
N PRO A 155 8.26 16.47 17.00
CA PRO A 155 7.59 16.83 18.24
C PRO A 155 7.03 18.26 18.28
N HIS A 156 7.39 19.11 17.32
CA HIS A 156 6.91 20.48 17.19
C HIS A 156 5.79 20.61 16.13
N TYR A 157 5.13 19.50 15.77
CA TYR A 157 4.02 19.42 14.80
C TYR A 157 4.38 19.77 13.36
N LYS A 158 5.67 19.91 13.04
CA LYS A 158 6.11 20.12 11.66
C LYS A 158 5.98 18.81 10.91
N GLU A 159 5.25 18.81 9.80
CA GLU A 159 5.19 17.67 8.90
C GLU A 159 6.57 17.44 8.27
N LEU A 160 7.09 16.22 8.45
CA LEU A 160 8.32 15.76 7.82
C LEU A 160 8.00 15.23 6.42
N PHE A 161 7.17 14.19 6.37
CA PHE A 161 6.75 13.55 5.12
C PHE A 161 5.42 12.80 5.31
N ARG A 162 4.90 12.28 4.19
CA ARG A 162 3.75 11.37 4.15
C ARG A 162 4.10 10.11 3.38
N ILE A 163 3.50 8.99 3.77
CA ILE A 163 3.54 7.73 3.02
C ILE A 163 2.11 7.25 2.75
N PRO A 164 1.84 6.49 1.67
CA PRO A 164 0.53 5.90 1.45
C PRO A 164 0.17 4.88 2.54
N ASP A 165 -1.11 4.54 2.70
CA ASP A 165 -1.53 3.43 3.56
C ASP A 165 -0.88 2.11 3.10
N GLY A 166 -0.41 1.30 4.06
CA GLY A 166 0.41 0.12 3.78
C GLY A 166 1.86 0.43 3.37
N GLY A 167 2.25 1.71 3.33
CA GLY A 167 3.62 2.13 3.06
C GLY A 167 4.60 1.75 4.18
N GLN A 168 5.89 1.80 3.89
CA GLN A 168 6.94 1.45 4.84
C GLN A 168 7.79 2.66 5.25
N ILE A 169 8.28 2.61 6.49
CA ILE A 169 9.31 3.51 7.01
C ILE A 169 10.53 2.69 7.45
N ARG A 170 11.69 3.35 7.49
CA ARG A 170 12.91 2.86 8.12
C ARG A 170 13.24 3.71 9.34
N ILE A 171 13.39 3.05 10.48
CA ILE A 171 13.85 3.68 11.72
C ILE A 171 15.33 3.37 11.88
N LEU A 172 16.16 4.40 11.73
CA LEU A 172 17.59 4.37 12.04
C LEU A 172 17.76 4.56 13.55
N ARG A 173 18.45 3.63 14.19
CA ARG A 173 18.67 3.59 15.63
C ARG A 173 20.17 3.65 15.90
N GLU A 174 20.61 4.55 16.77
CA GLU A 174 22.03 4.72 17.06
C GLU A 174 22.63 3.42 17.62
N GLY A 175 23.77 3.00 17.07
CA GLY A 175 24.48 1.77 17.46
C GLY A 175 23.72 0.46 17.20
N CYS A 176 22.57 0.50 16.53
CA CYS A 176 21.70 -0.66 16.29
C CYS A 176 21.44 -0.85 14.80
N ALA A 177 21.06 -2.07 14.41
CA ALA A 177 20.56 -2.31 13.06
C ALA A 177 19.28 -1.48 12.82
N PRO A 178 19.10 -0.91 11.61
CA PRO A 178 17.86 -0.24 11.24
C PRO A 178 16.70 -1.23 11.24
N ILE A 179 15.48 -0.74 11.48
CA ILE A 179 14.26 -1.55 11.40
C ILE A 179 13.29 -0.94 10.41
N ASP A 180 12.73 -1.79 9.56
CA ASP A 180 11.69 -1.40 8.62
C ASP A 180 10.33 -1.76 9.18
N ARG A 181 9.37 -0.85 9.08
CA ARG A 181 8.01 -1.02 9.59
C ARG A 181 7.00 -0.63 8.52
N THR A 182 6.05 -1.52 8.27
CA THR A 182 4.84 -1.19 7.51
C THR A 182 3.93 -0.35 8.40
N CYS A 183 3.32 0.68 7.84
CA CYS A 183 2.42 1.56 8.55
C CYS A 183 1.00 1.48 8.00
N ARG A 184 0.01 1.51 8.89
CA ARG A 184 -1.40 1.57 8.51
C ARG A 184 -2.07 2.86 8.99
N TYR A 185 -2.90 3.44 8.13
CA TYR A 185 -3.70 4.62 8.43
C TYR A 185 -4.84 4.25 9.39
N ILE A 186 -5.03 5.04 10.43
CA ILE A 186 -6.16 4.91 11.36
C ILE A 186 -7.07 6.14 11.23
N ASP A 187 -6.49 7.31 11.51
CA ASP A 187 -7.10 8.62 11.31
C ASP A 187 -5.99 9.69 11.18
N ASP A 188 -6.35 10.98 11.22
CA ASP A 188 -5.40 12.10 11.05
C ASP A 188 -4.40 12.26 12.21
N CYS A 189 -4.65 11.62 13.35
CA CYS A 189 -3.86 11.72 14.58
C CYS A 189 -3.27 10.37 15.01
N HIS A 190 -3.74 9.25 14.47
CA HIS A 190 -3.31 7.91 14.84
C HIS A 190 -2.74 7.12 13.66
N VAL A 191 -1.72 6.32 13.96
CA VAL A 191 -1.02 5.46 13.00
C VAL A 191 -0.69 4.13 13.65
N GLU A 192 -0.78 3.05 12.89
CA GLU A 192 -0.16 1.79 13.27
C GLU A 192 1.22 1.68 12.63
N VAL A 193 2.25 1.38 13.43
CA VAL A 193 3.64 1.24 12.99
C VAL A 193 4.14 -0.17 13.31
N GLY A 194 4.26 -1.01 12.29
CA GLY A 194 4.62 -2.41 12.41
C GLY A 194 3.45 -3.31 12.74
N ASN A 195 3.77 -4.55 13.11
CA ASN A 195 2.79 -5.57 13.48
C ASN A 195 2.94 -5.88 14.97
N GLY A 196 1.84 -5.96 15.70
CA GLY A 196 1.84 -6.34 17.11
C GLY A 196 0.74 -5.67 17.92
N TRP A 197 0.71 -5.96 19.22
CA TRP A 197 -0.27 -5.40 20.16
C TRP A 197 0.04 -3.94 20.58
N ASP A 198 1.30 -3.52 20.43
CA ASP A 198 1.81 -2.17 20.79
C ASP A 198 2.25 -1.39 19.52
N SER A 199 1.50 -1.56 18.42
CA SER A 199 1.79 -0.87 17.15
C SER A 199 1.01 0.42 16.97
N LEU A 200 -0.01 0.70 17.78
CA LEU A 200 -0.86 1.88 17.67
C LEU A 200 -0.22 3.09 18.38
N PHE A 201 -0.08 4.20 17.66
CA PHE A 201 0.46 5.44 18.20
C PHE A 201 -0.43 6.62 17.87
N HIS A 202 -0.53 7.56 18.81
CA HIS A 202 -0.77 8.95 18.43
C HIS A 202 0.50 9.49 17.73
N ILE A 203 0.36 10.24 16.63
CA ILE A 203 1.52 10.70 15.83
C ILE A 203 2.54 11.51 16.64
N CYS A 204 2.08 12.29 17.64
CA CYS A 204 2.98 13.02 18.54
C CYS A 204 3.75 12.08 19.48
N GLN A 205 3.08 11.07 20.04
CA GLN A 205 3.74 10.07 20.90
C GLN A 205 4.84 9.35 20.14
N PHE A 206 4.56 8.97 18.88
CA PHE A 206 5.57 8.37 18.02
C PHE A 206 6.74 9.32 17.79
N ALA A 207 6.48 10.58 17.44
CA ALA A 207 7.52 11.58 17.19
C ALA A 207 8.40 11.84 18.42
N GLU A 208 7.79 12.03 19.59
CA GLU A 208 8.49 12.22 20.88
C GLU A 208 9.34 11.00 21.25
N GLN A 209 8.82 9.80 21.02
CA GLN A 209 9.57 8.58 21.28
C GLN A 209 10.79 8.45 20.34
N MET A 210 10.64 8.79 19.05
CA MET A 210 11.75 8.75 18.11
C MET A 210 12.83 9.76 18.49
N GLU A 211 12.46 10.98 18.86
CA GLU A 211 13.40 12.01 19.31
C GLU A 211 14.12 11.59 20.60
N ARG A 212 13.38 11.13 21.62
CA ARG A 212 13.94 10.70 22.92
C ARG A 212 14.95 9.56 22.77
N CYS A 213 14.76 8.69 21.78
CA CYS A 213 15.68 7.59 21.50
C CYS A 213 16.77 7.95 20.47
N HIS A 214 16.87 9.22 20.05
CA HIS A 214 17.79 9.67 19.01
C HIS A 214 17.66 8.90 17.68
N ASN A 215 16.44 8.47 17.37
CA ASN A 215 16.14 7.75 16.14
C ASN A 215 15.83 8.71 14.99
N THR A 216 16.19 8.33 13.77
CA THR A 216 15.77 9.02 12.55
C THR A 216 14.79 8.14 11.77
N VAL A 217 13.67 8.72 11.34
CA VAL A 217 12.66 8.01 10.54
C VAL A 217 12.72 8.46 9.09
N LEU A 218 12.82 7.50 8.18
CA LEU A 218 12.90 7.72 6.74
C LEU A 218 11.72 7.05 6.02
N PRO A 219 11.09 7.70 5.04
CA PRO A 219 10.10 7.05 4.19
C PRO A 219 10.78 6.03 3.28
N LEU A 220 10.20 4.84 3.14
CA LEU A 220 10.61 3.84 2.14
C LEU A 220 9.61 3.72 0.98
N THR A 221 8.47 4.40 1.06
CA THR A 221 7.40 4.37 0.06
C THR A 221 7.05 5.78 -0.41
N PRO A 222 7.07 6.08 -1.72
CA PRO A 222 7.50 5.19 -2.80
C PRO A 222 9.02 4.86 -2.73
N PRO A 223 9.45 3.69 -3.23
CA PRO A 223 10.84 3.27 -3.10
C PRO A 223 11.77 4.14 -3.95
N LEU A 224 12.75 4.75 -3.28
CA LEU A 224 13.92 5.33 -3.93
C LEU A 224 14.87 4.21 -4.42
N PRO A 225 15.55 4.38 -5.56
CA PRO A 225 16.49 3.40 -6.07
C PRO A 225 17.71 3.29 -5.14
N GLU A 226 18.33 2.11 -5.04
CA GLU A 226 19.51 1.92 -4.18
C GLU A 226 20.64 2.90 -4.50
N LYS A 227 20.83 3.14 -5.79
CA LYS A 227 21.84 4.05 -6.32
C LYS A 227 21.32 4.70 -7.59
N CYS A 228 21.72 5.95 -7.83
CA CYS A 228 21.51 6.62 -9.11
C CYS A 228 22.69 7.52 -9.46
N PHE A 229 22.72 7.96 -10.72
CA PHE A 229 23.60 9.01 -11.21
C PHE A 229 22.83 10.33 -11.32
N ALA A 230 23.47 11.44 -10.99
CA ALA A 230 22.93 12.78 -11.15
C ALA A 230 24.03 13.76 -11.53
N ILE A 231 23.65 14.97 -11.93
CA ILE A 231 24.59 16.06 -12.18
C ILE A 231 24.55 17.01 -10.98
N LEU A 232 25.72 17.28 -10.41
CA LEU A 232 25.83 18.24 -9.32
C LEU A 232 25.56 19.66 -9.87
N PRO A 233 24.55 20.40 -9.38
CA PRO A 233 24.18 21.69 -9.96
C PRO A 233 25.28 22.76 -9.89
N SER A 234 26.18 22.67 -8.90
CA SER A 234 27.25 23.66 -8.70
C SER A 234 28.44 23.48 -9.64
N SER A 235 28.84 22.25 -9.96
CA SER A 235 30.04 21.96 -10.75
C SER A 235 29.76 21.35 -12.13
N GLY A 236 28.55 20.81 -12.35
CA GLY A 236 28.22 20.05 -13.55
C GLY A 236 28.83 18.64 -13.58
N GLU A 237 29.47 18.20 -12.50
CA GLU A 237 30.08 16.88 -12.40
C GLU A 237 29.04 15.77 -12.29
N LEU A 238 29.37 14.62 -12.86
CA LEU A 238 28.60 13.40 -12.69
C LEU A 238 28.85 12.84 -11.29
N ILE A 239 27.78 12.69 -10.51
CA ILE A 239 27.84 12.15 -9.16
C ILE A 239 27.05 10.85 -9.04
N VAL A 240 27.49 10.02 -8.11
CA VAL A 240 26.82 8.81 -7.67
C VAL A 240 26.18 9.09 -6.32
N ILE A 241 24.88 8.81 -6.23
CA ILE A 241 24.09 8.97 -5.01
C ILE A 241 23.61 7.60 -4.58
N GLU A 242 23.86 7.25 -3.32
CA GLU A 242 23.28 6.08 -2.67
C GLU A 242 22.16 6.53 -1.72
N ARG A 243 20.99 5.88 -1.80
CA ARG A 243 19.81 6.32 -1.03
C ARG A 243 20.09 6.30 0.47
N TYR A 244 19.56 7.28 1.19
CA TYR A 244 19.65 7.39 2.66
C TYR A 244 21.06 7.50 3.24
N LYS A 245 22.11 7.62 2.41
CA LYS A 245 23.46 7.94 2.87
C LYS A 245 23.69 9.45 2.92
N PRO A 246 24.52 9.95 3.84
CA PRO A 246 24.96 11.33 3.81
C PRO A 246 25.92 11.55 2.64
N GLY A 247 25.65 12.59 1.84
CA GLY A 247 26.53 12.99 0.74
C GLY A 247 26.50 12.07 -0.49
N TYR A 248 27.35 12.41 -1.46
CA TYR A 248 27.47 11.75 -2.75
C TYR A 248 28.95 11.58 -3.11
N GLN A 249 29.25 10.76 -4.11
CA GLN A 249 30.60 10.56 -4.64
C GLN A 249 30.69 11.11 -6.06
N VAL A 250 31.80 11.79 -6.41
CA VAL A 250 32.06 12.14 -7.80
C VAL A 250 32.38 10.87 -8.58
N SER A 251 31.71 10.67 -9.71
CA SER A 251 31.95 9.52 -10.57
C SER A 251 33.25 9.72 -11.36
N PRO A 252 34.17 8.74 -11.39
CA PRO A 252 35.36 8.82 -12.23
C PRO A 252 35.05 8.59 -13.72
N MET A 253 33.79 8.30 -14.07
CA MET A 253 33.40 8.03 -15.45
C MET A 253 33.41 9.30 -16.28
N ALA A 254 34.09 9.25 -17.43
CA ALA A 254 34.00 10.31 -18.43
C ALA A 254 32.60 10.35 -19.06
N HIS A 255 32.18 11.53 -19.47
CA HIS A 255 30.94 11.69 -20.24
C HIS A 255 31.00 10.90 -21.54
N PHE A 256 29.88 10.30 -21.93
CA PHE A 256 29.82 9.56 -23.19
C PHE A 256 30.01 10.53 -24.37
N LYS A 257 30.85 10.14 -25.32
CA LYS A 257 31.18 10.96 -26.49
C LYS A 257 29.91 11.37 -27.22
N GLY A 258 29.73 12.69 -27.43
CA GLY A 258 28.57 13.26 -28.12
C GLY A 258 27.30 13.37 -27.26
N LYS A 259 27.36 13.06 -25.95
CA LYS A 259 26.25 13.26 -25.01
C LYS A 259 26.57 14.38 -24.03
N THR A 260 25.53 15.08 -23.56
CA THR A 260 25.66 15.99 -22.42
C THR A 260 25.87 15.20 -21.13
N PRO A 261 26.36 15.83 -20.04
CA PRO A 261 26.43 15.19 -18.73
C PRO A 261 25.08 14.60 -18.28
N GLN A 262 23.99 15.35 -18.45
CA GLN A 262 22.64 14.87 -18.10
C GLN A 262 22.23 13.66 -18.95
N GLN A 263 22.51 13.66 -20.25
CA GLN A 263 22.22 12.50 -21.11
C GLN A 263 23.05 11.27 -20.73
N THR A 264 24.28 11.48 -20.22
CA THR A 264 25.10 10.38 -19.68
C THR A 264 24.45 9.80 -18.43
N ALA A 265 24.05 10.63 -17.47
CA ALA A 265 23.36 10.20 -16.26
C ALA A 265 22.03 9.47 -16.57
N ASP A 266 21.23 10.00 -17.50
CA ASP A 266 19.96 9.41 -17.92
C ASP A 266 20.14 8.00 -18.50
N VAL A 267 21.21 7.76 -19.28
CA VAL A 267 21.51 6.44 -19.86
C VAL A 267 21.91 5.46 -18.76
N LEU A 268 22.86 5.85 -17.90
CA LEU A 268 23.31 5.01 -16.79
C LEU A 268 22.16 4.65 -15.84
N ASN A 269 21.28 5.61 -15.58
CA ASN A 269 20.08 5.38 -14.79
C ASN A 269 19.09 4.45 -15.50
N GLY A 270 18.87 4.64 -16.80
CA GLY A 270 18.01 3.78 -17.61
C GLY A 270 18.45 2.32 -17.60
N ASP A 271 19.76 2.06 -17.68
CA ASP A 271 20.34 0.72 -17.61
C ASP A 271 20.11 0.05 -16.23
N MET A 272 19.91 0.84 -15.18
CA MET A 272 19.57 0.39 -13.83
C MET A 272 18.05 0.41 -13.54
N GLY A 273 17.22 0.75 -14.53
CA GLY A 273 15.77 0.92 -14.34
C GLY A 273 15.36 2.14 -13.52
N VAL A 274 16.27 3.10 -13.32
CA VAL A 274 16.02 4.32 -12.54
C VAL A 274 15.37 5.39 -13.42
N THR A 275 14.20 5.86 -13.01
CA THR A 275 13.48 6.93 -13.70
C THR A 275 14.09 8.31 -13.44
N ARG A 276 13.81 9.28 -14.31
CA ARG A 276 14.22 10.69 -14.08
C ARG A 276 13.59 11.28 -12.82
N ALA A 277 12.35 10.90 -12.50
CA ALA A 277 11.68 11.32 -11.28
C ALA A 277 12.41 10.81 -10.03
N GLN A 278 12.79 9.53 -10.02
CA GLN A 278 13.60 8.95 -8.95
C GLN A 278 14.98 9.59 -8.84
N ALA A 279 15.68 9.83 -9.95
CA ALA A 279 16.99 10.48 -9.92
C ALA A 279 16.92 11.92 -9.37
N ALA A 280 15.87 12.68 -9.73
CA ALA A 280 15.64 14.01 -9.18
C ALA A 280 15.33 13.98 -7.67
N ALA A 281 14.50 13.02 -7.23
CA ALA A 281 14.20 12.80 -5.82
C ALA A 281 15.44 12.39 -5.01
N MET A 282 16.30 11.54 -5.56
CA MET A 282 17.59 11.15 -4.95
C MET A 282 18.52 12.35 -4.79
N LEU A 283 18.63 13.20 -5.82
CA LEU A 283 19.42 14.43 -5.76
C LEU A 283 18.87 15.39 -4.70
N ALA A 284 17.56 15.54 -4.61
CA ALA A 284 16.94 16.34 -3.56
C ALA A 284 17.18 15.74 -2.16
N GLY A 285 17.09 14.42 -2.01
CA GLY A 285 17.32 13.73 -0.75
C GLY A 285 18.74 13.92 -0.21
N VAL A 286 19.75 13.80 -1.08
CA VAL A 286 21.15 13.99 -0.66
C VAL A 286 21.52 15.46 -0.40
N THR A 287 20.84 16.41 -1.05
CA THR A 287 21.16 17.85 -0.93
C THR A 287 20.30 18.61 0.08
N GLN A 288 19.05 18.19 0.30
CA GLN A 288 18.06 18.85 1.15
C GLN A 288 17.61 17.98 2.33
N GLY A 289 18.08 16.73 2.42
CA GLY A 289 17.69 15.77 3.44
C GLY A 289 16.64 14.77 2.94
N TRP A 290 16.79 13.52 3.34
CA TRP A 290 15.96 12.39 2.90
C TRP A 290 14.51 12.43 3.41
N THR A 291 14.23 13.23 4.44
CA THR A 291 12.87 13.49 4.91
C THR A 291 12.22 14.68 4.21
N SER A 292 12.95 15.42 3.36
CA SER A 292 12.38 16.52 2.60
C SER A 292 11.28 16.00 1.67
N PRO A 293 10.14 16.72 1.53
CA PRO A 293 9.14 16.37 0.53
C PRO A 293 9.70 16.35 -0.90
N ALA A 294 10.81 17.05 -1.17
CA ALA A 294 11.47 17.01 -2.46
C ALA A 294 12.15 15.65 -2.75
N ALA A 295 12.38 14.81 -1.74
CA ALA A 295 12.90 13.45 -1.89
C ALA A 295 11.81 12.43 -2.27
N ASP A 296 10.59 12.88 -2.60
CA ASP A 296 9.50 12.04 -3.11
C ASP A 296 9.46 12.06 -4.65
N PRO A 297 9.69 10.91 -5.34
CA PRO A 297 9.63 10.83 -6.80
C PRO A 297 8.27 11.18 -7.40
N ASN A 298 7.16 11.02 -6.66
CA ASN A 298 5.83 11.37 -7.16
C ASN A 298 5.63 12.88 -7.32
N ARG A 299 6.55 13.69 -6.78
CA ARG A 299 6.58 15.14 -6.97
C ARG A 299 7.28 15.58 -8.25
N TYR A 300 7.65 14.65 -9.12
CA TYR A 300 8.30 14.94 -10.39
C TYR A 300 7.52 14.32 -11.55
N ASN A 301 7.52 14.99 -12.70
CA ASN A 301 7.00 14.41 -13.93
C ASN A 301 8.00 13.43 -14.56
N GLU A 302 7.63 12.80 -15.67
CA GLU A 302 8.49 11.86 -16.44
C GLU A 302 9.83 12.48 -16.89
N ARG A 303 9.94 13.81 -16.92
CA ARG A 303 11.17 14.53 -17.26
C ARG A 303 12.00 14.90 -16.02
N GLY A 304 11.62 14.45 -14.83
CA GLY A 304 12.29 14.76 -13.57
C GLY A 304 12.10 16.21 -13.11
N ARG A 305 11.05 16.91 -13.57
CA ARG A 305 10.78 18.30 -13.18
C ARG A 305 9.71 18.34 -12.09
N PRO A 306 9.83 19.22 -11.07
CA PRO A 306 8.84 19.34 -10.01
C PRO A 306 7.44 19.60 -10.57
N VAL A 307 6.45 18.84 -10.11
CA VAL A 307 5.03 19.12 -10.37
C VAL A 307 4.48 20.01 -9.27
N LYS A 308 3.62 20.95 -9.64
CA LYS A 308 2.91 21.75 -8.63
C LYS A 308 2.00 20.80 -7.84
N PRO A 309 1.97 20.89 -6.49
CA PRO A 309 0.99 20.14 -5.73
C PRO A 309 -0.41 20.52 -6.22
N ARG A 310 -1.27 19.53 -6.45
CA ARG A 310 -2.70 19.78 -6.62
C ARG A 310 -3.15 20.51 -5.37
N ARG A 311 -3.64 21.75 -5.51
CA ARG A 311 -4.37 22.41 -4.42
C ARG A 311 -5.58 21.52 -4.14
N HIS A 312 -5.59 20.81 -3.01
CA HIS A 312 -6.88 20.43 -2.44
C HIS A 312 -7.61 21.74 -2.18
N GLU A 313 -8.71 21.96 -2.91
CA GLU A 313 -9.65 23.02 -2.57
C GLU A 313 -10.02 22.80 -1.10
N ARG A 314 -9.56 23.72 -0.24
CA ARG A 314 -10.10 23.82 1.10
C ARG A 314 -11.57 24.17 0.88
N GLY A 315 -12.45 23.19 1.07
CA GLY A 315 -13.89 23.41 1.12
C GLY A 315 -14.15 24.61 2.01
N GLY A 316 -14.68 25.66 1.41
CA GLY A 316 -14.97 26.91 2.09
C GLY A 316 -16.05 26.67 3.11
N SER A 317 -15.67 26.49 4.37
CA SER A 317 -16.58 26.71 5.49
C SER A 317 -16.72 28.21 5.70
N ARG A 318 -17.74 28.81 5.08
CA ARG A 318 -18.44 29.99 5.57
C ARG A 318 -19.92 29.84 5.27
#